data_AF-A0A8T4IPB0-F1
#
_entry.id   AF-A0A8T4IPB0-F1
#
_cell.length_a   1.000
_cell.length_b   1.000
_cell.length_c   1.000
_cell.angle_alpha   90.00
_cell.angle_beta   90.00
_cell.angle_gamma   90.00
#
_symmetry.space_group_name_H-M   'P 1'
#
loop_
_entity.id
_entity.type
_entity.pdbx_description
1 polymer ?
#
loop_
_entity_poly.entity_id
_entity_poly.type
_entity_poly.pdbx_seq_one_letter_code
_entity_poly.pdbx_strand_id
1 'polypeptide(L)'
;MKVGIPREVKNNEFRVAITPAGVHELVRNGHQVYVEQGAGTGSSIADEEYVSAGAGILATADEVWATADLLLKVKEPVAEEYHRLRKDQTLFTYLHLAASRECTDALLESGTTAIAYETVETAGRQLPLLAPMSEVAGRIAPQVGAYHLMASAGGRGVLPGGVPGVHAGRAVVIGGGVSGWNATQIAIGLGFHVTLLDKDISKLREADKIFGTKVRTVTSNAYELERAVMEADLVVGAVLIPGAKAPKLVTNELVSRMKPGSVLVDIAIDQGGCFEDSRPTTHAQPTFKVHDSVFYCVANMPGAVPNTSTHALTNATLPYIVELANRGWREALRRDAALAKGLNTHDGEVVYGPVAEAHGLPSRDLISLLG
;
A
#
# COMPACT_ATOMS: atom_id res chain seq x y z
N MET A 1 23.57 -16.39 -3.62
CA MET A 1 23.00 -15.77 -4.84
C MET A 1 23.25 -14.26 -4.82
N LYS A 2 22.93 -13.58 -5.92
CA LYS A 2 23.03 -12.13 -6.06
C LYS A 2 21.65 -11.49 -5.92
N VAL A 3 21.51 -10.60 -4.94
CA VAL A 3 20.28 -9.85 -4.68
C VAL A 3 20.48 -8.40 -5.13
N GLY A 4 19.61 -7.90 -5.99
CA GLY A 4 19.70 -6.54 -6.55
C GLY A 4 18.56 -5.65 -6.09
N ILE A 5 18.89 -4.40 -5.77
CA ILE A 5 17.94 -3.37 -5.33
C ILE A 5 18.16 -2.10 -6.16
N PRO A 6 17.39 -1.90 -7.25
CA PRO A 6 17.45 -0.67 -8.00
C PRO A 6 16.76 0.46 -7.24
N ARG A 7 17.05 1.69 -7.62
CA ARG A 7 16.30 2.87 -7.17
C ARG A 7 14.91 2.84 -7.77
N GLU A 8 13.92 3.27 -6.99
CA GLU A 8 12.57 3.42 -7.50
C GLU A 8 12.46 4.63 -8.45
N VAL A 9 11.75 4.44 -9.56
CA VAL A 9 11.64 5.45 -10.62
C VAL A 9 10.26 6.08 -10.72
N LYS A 10 9.26 5.54 -10.02
CA LYS A 10 7.91 6.12 -10.01
C LYS A 10 7.92 7.51 -9.36
N ASN A 11 7.11 8.39 -9.91
CA ASN A 11 6.97 9.76 -9.41
C ASN A 11 6.63 9.77 -7.91
N ASN A 12 7.46 10.49 -7.12
CA ASN A 12 7.35 10.58 -5.66
C ASN A 12 7.36 9.21 -4.95
N GLU A 13 8.07 8.24 -5.49
CA GLU A 13 8.44 7.02 -4.78
C GLU A 13 9.83 7.19 -4.17
N PHE A 14 9.88 7.40 -2.86
CA PHE A 14 11.13 7.65 -2.12
C PHE A 14 11.55 6.46 -1.25
N ARG A 15 10.74 5.39 -1.23
CA ARG A 15 11.08 4.15 -0.50
C ARG A 15 12.14 3.35 -1.26
N VAL A 16 12.71 2.37 -0.56
CA VAL A 16 13.66 1.41 -1.11
C VAL A 16 13.35 0.01 -0.57
N ALA A 17 13.62 -1.03 -1.36
CA ALA A 17 13.16 -2.39 -1.06
C ALA A 17 14.01 -3.13 0.00
N ILE A 18 15.10 -2.51 0.48
CA ILE A 18 15.93 -3.07 1.54
C ILE A 18 16.58 -1.98 2.40
N THR A 19 16.86 -2.30 3.65
CA THR A 19 17.59 -1.46 4.61
C THR A 19 18.96 -2.07 4.93
N PRO A 20 19.89 -1.33 5.57
CA PRO A 20 21.16 -1.90 6.01
C PRO A 20 21.02 -3.16 6.87
N ALA A 21 19.96 -3.25 7.68
CA ALA A 21 19.67 -4.46 8.46
C ALA A 21 19.37 -5.68 7.56
N GLY A 22 18.57 -5.50 6.51
CA GLY A 22 18.29 -6.56 5.55
C GLY A 22 19.51 -6.94 4.72
N VAL A 23 20.34 -5.96 4.34
CA VAL A 23 21.63 -6.21 3.67
C VAL A 23 22.52 -7.08 4.57
N HIS A 24 22.71 -6.68 5.82
CA HIS A 24 23.54 -7.41 6.77
C HIS A 24 23.08 -8.86 6.94
N GLU A 25 21.76 -9.08 7.06
CA GLU A 25 21.19 -10.43 7.17
C GLU A 25 21.47 -11.27 5.92
N LEU A 26 21.28 -10.73 4.71
CA LEU A 26 21.55 -11.46 3.47
C LEU A 26 23.04 -11.79 3.30
N VAL A 27 23.93 -10.84 3.61
CA VAL A 27 25.38 -11.05 3.56
C VAL A 27 25.81 -12.12 4.56
N ARG A 28 25.26 -12.10 5.78
CA ARG A 28 25.48 -13.14 6.80
C ARG A 28 25.03 -14.53 6.34
N ASN A 29 23.99 -14.62 5.51
CA ASN A 29 23.53 -15.87 4.88
C ASN A 29 24.34 -16.23 3.61
N GLY A 30 25.45 -15.54 3.34
CA GLY A 30 26.37 -15.85 2.23
C GLY A 30 25.89 -15.37 0.86
N HIS A 31 24.99 -14.38 0.83
CA HIS A 31 24.53 -13.76 -0.41
C HIS A 31 25.31 -12.49 -0.73
N GLN A 32 25.36 -12.14 -2.01
CA GLN A 32 25.92 -10.87 -2.48
C GLN A 32 24.76 -9.90 -2.69
N VAL A 33 24.85 -8.70 -2.13
CA VAL A 33 23.82 -7.68 -2.24
C VAL A 33 24.35 -6.51 -3.04
N TYR A 34 23.61 -6.09 -4.06
CA TYR A 34 23.94 -4.97 -4.93
C TYR A 34 22.83 -3.93 -4.88
N VAL A 35 23.19 -2.68 -4.55
CA VAL A 35 22.25 -1.56 -4.45
C VAL A 35 22.64 -0.51 -5.49
N GLU A 36 21.67 0.04 -6.21
CA GLU A 36 21.92 1.19 -7.09
C GLU A 36 22.35 2.40 -6.25
N GLN A 37 23.35 3.13 -6.73
CA GLN A 37 23.82 4.36 -6.11
C GLN A 37 22.65 5.33 -5.84
N GLY A 38 22.52 5.79 -4.59
CA GLY A 38 21.46 6.70 -4.16
C GLY A 38 20.07 6.08 -4.04
N ALA A 39 19.90 4.76 -4.17
CA ALA A 39 18.59 4.11 -4.05
C ALA A 39 17.90 4.37 -2.70
N GLY A 40 18.67 4.43 -1.61
CA GLY A 40 18.16 4.68 -0.27
C GLY A 40 18.04 6.14 0.15
N THR A 41 18.53 7.09 -0.67
CA THR A 41 18.62 8.51 -0.28
C THR A 41 17.24 9.08 0.09
N GLY A 42 16.20 8.72 -0.66
CA GLY A 42 14.82 9.12 -0.36
C GLY A 42 14.30 8.65 1.00
N SER A 43 14.82 7.52 1.51
CA SER A 43 14.49 6.96 2.82
C SER A 43 15.45 7.40 3.93
N SER A 44 16.33 8.37 3.65
CA SER A 44 17.40 8.82 4.56
C SER A 44 18.40 7.70 4.90
N ILE A 45 18.71 6.86 3.91
CA ILE A 45 19.74 5.82 4.00
C ILE A 45 20.82 6.16 2.98
N ALA A 46 22.02 6.51 3.45
CA ALA A 46 23.14 6.85 2.59
C ALA A 46 23.82 5.59 2.02
N ASP A 47 24.50 5.72 0.88
CA ASP A 47 25.19 4.59 0.23
C ASP A 47 26.25 3.97 1.17
N GLU A 48 26.90 4.78 2.00
CA GLU A 48 27.89 4.34 2.98
C GLU A 48 27.28 3.40 4.03
N GLU A 49 26.00 3.56 4.37
CA GLU A 49 25.30 2.67 5.30
C GLU A 49 25.08 1.28 4.70
N TYR A 50 24.76 1.22 3.40
CA TYR A 50 24.69 -0.05 2.67
C TYR A 50 26.05 -0.72 2.53
N VAL A 51 27.10 0.04 2.20
CA VAL A 51 28.48 -0.47 2.14
C VAL A 51 28.91 -1.02 3.51
N SER A 52 28.64 -0.29 4.59
CA SER A 52 28.95 -0.71 5.96
C SER A 52 28.22 -2.00 6.35
N ALA A 53 27.03 -2.24 5.80
CA ALA A 53 26.28 -3.48 5.97
C ALA A 53 26.75 -4.64 5.08
N GLY A 54 27.63 -4.38 4.10
CA GLY A 54 28.23 -5.38 3.22
C GLY A 54 27.69 -5.43 1.79
N ALA A 55 26.90 -4.44 1.35
CA ALA A 55 26.46 -4.33 -0.04
C ALA A 55 27.57 -3.78 -0.95
N GLY A 56 27.56 -4.21 -2.21
CA GLY A 56 28.20 -3.49 -3.30
C GLY A 56 27.27 -2.40 -3.83
N ILE A 57 27.82 -1.22 -4.15
CA ILE A 57 27.08 -0.15 -4.83
C ILE A 57 27.37 -0.24 -6.33
N LEU A 58 26.33 -0.25 -7.14
CA LEU A 58 26.42 -0.21 -8.60
C LEU A 58 25.94 1.15 -9.11
N ALA A 59 26.58 1.66 -10.17
CA ALA A 59 26.38 3.05 -10.60
C ALA A 59 25.06 3.24 -11.34
N THR A 60 24.53 2.18 -11.95
CA THR A 60 23.33 2.28 -12.80
C THR A 60 22.31 1.20 -12.49
N ALA A 61 21.03 1.51 -12.78
CA ALA A 61 19.97 0.52 -12.74
C ALA A 61 20.28 -0.68 -13.64
N ASP A 62 20.76 -0.46 -14.86
CA ASP A 62 21.06 -1.53 -15.83
C ASP A 62 22.04 -2.56 -15.25
N GLU A 63 23.07 -2.11 -14.53
CA GLU A 63 24.02 -3.00 -13.85
C GLU A 63 23.35 -3.84 -12.76
N VAL A 64 22.47 -3.25 -11.94
CA VAL A 64 21.73 -3.96 -10.88
C VAL A 64 20.80 -5.01 -11.48
N TRP A 65 20.00 -4.62 -12.46
CA TRP A 65 19.04 -5.49 -13.13
C TRP A 65 19.72 -6.66 -13.87
N ALA A 66 20.86 -6.41 -14.51
CA ALA A 66 21.65 -7.44 -15.19
C ALA A 66 22.35 -8.41 -14.21
N THR A 67 22.72 -7.93 -13.01
CA THR A 67 23.49 -8.71 -12.03
C THR A 67 22.64 -9.61 -11.15
N ALA A 68 21.40 -9.22 -10.85
CA ALA A 68 20.58 -9.84 -9.81
C ALA A 68 19.92 -11.16 -10.25
N ASP A 69 20.06 -12.20 -9.41
CA ASP A 69 19.25 -13.43 -9.48
C ASP A 69 17.86 -13.19 -8.85
N LEU A 70 17.84 -12.48 -7.72
CA LEU A 70 16.65 -12.01 -7.01
C LEU A 70 16.65 -10.48 -7.02
N LEU A 71 15.67 -9.87 -7.69
CA LEU A 71 15.49 -8.42 -7.74
C LEU A 71 14.39 -7.99 -6.78
N LEU A 72 14.72 -7.07 -5.88
CA LEU A 72 13.79 -6.52 -4.90
C LEU A 72 13.42 -5.10 -5.28
N LYS A 73 12.12 -4.83 -5.42
CA LYS A 73 11.58 -3.49 -5.66
C LYS A 73 10.47 -3.19 -4.67
N VAL A 74 10.11 -1.92 -4.54
CA VAL A 74 8.90 -1.47 -3.87
C VAL A 74 7.72 -1.47 -4.84
N LYS A 75 7.85 -0.86 -6.01
CA LYS A 75 6.75 -0.71 -6.97
C LYS A 75 6.92 -1.59 -8.21
N GLU A 76 5.84 -1.76 -8.95
CA GLU A 76 5.83 -2.55 -10.16
C GLU A 76 6.77 -1.95 -11.21
N PRO A 77 7.36 -2.78 -12.10
CA PRO A 77 8.11 -2.27 -13.23
C PRO A 77 7.26 -1.30 -14.05
N VAL A 78 7.87 -0.20 -14.49
CA VAL A 78 7.25 0.76 -15.43
C VAL A 78 7.82 0.59 -16.85
N ALA A 79 7.24 1.29 -17.83
CA ALA A 79 7.62 1.16 -19.24
C ALA A 79 9.13 1.30 -19.50
N GLU A 80 9.81 2.22 -18.81
CA GLU A 80 11.26 2.41 -18.92
C GLU A 80 12.09 1.29 -18.28
N GLU A 81 11.48 0.37 -17.52
CA GLU A 81 12.14 -0.78 -16.89
C GLU A 81 11.85 -2.11 -17.61
N TYR A 82 10.84 -2.19 -18.48
CA TYR A 82 10.41 -3.46 -19.09
C TYR A 82 11.53 -4.20 -19.84
N HIS A 83 12.38 -3.46 -20.55
CA HIS A 83 13.52 -4.03 -21.28
C HIS A 83 14.58 -4.68 -20.37
N ARG A 84 14.53 -4.45 -19.06
CA ARG A 84 15.45 -4.99 -18.06
C ARG A 84 14.97 -6.31 -17.46
N LEU A 85 13.71 -6.69 -17.69
CA LEU A 85 13.15 -7.96 -17.19
C LEU A 85 13.84 -9.15 -17.86
N ARG A 86 14.18 -10.17 -17.07
CA ARG A 86 14.92 -11.35 -17.55
C ARG A 86 14.26 -12.66 -17.13
N LYS A 87 14.36 -13.67 -18.00
CA LYS A 87 13.78 -15.01 -17.79
C LYS A 87 14.38 -15.75 -16.59
N ASP A 88 15.67 -15.56 -16.33
CA ASP A 88 16.44 -16.20 -15.26
C ASP A 88 16.41 -15.44 -13.93
N GLN A 89 15.56 -14.39 -13.82
CA GLN A 89 15.45 -13.55 -12.64
C GLN A 89 14.13 -13.80 -11.88
N THR A 90 14.20 -13.72 -10.55
CA THR A 90 13.02 -13.62 -9.69
C THR A 90 12.80 -12.16 -9.30
N LEU A 91 11.64 -11.60 -9.61
CA LEU A 91 11.22 -10.27 -9.18
C LEU A 91 10.29 -10.40 -7.96
N PHE A 92 10.59 -9.70 -6.88
CA PHE A 92 9.74 -9.64 -5.69
C PHE A 92 9.40 -8.19 -5.35
N THR A 93 8.14 -7.80 -5.54
CA THR A 93 7.68 -6.40 -5.41
C THR A 93 6.14 -6.28 -5.32
N TYR A 94 5.58 -5.07 -5.15
CA TYR A 94 4.16 -4.85 -5.43
C TYR A 94 3.92 -4.83 -6.94
N LEU A 95 2.97 -5.60 -7.46
CA LEU A 95 2.77 -5.69 -8.92
C LEU A 95 1.47 -5.06 -9.41
N HIS A 96 0.37 -5.26 -8.69
CA HIS A 96 -0.98 -4.82 -9.03
C HIS A 96 -1.40 -5.19 -10.47
N LEU A 97 -1.03 -6.38 -10.94
CA LEU A 97 -1.12 -6.76 -12.35
C LEU A 97 -2.54 -6.65 -12.93
N ALA A 98 -3.59 -6.94 -12.14
CA ALA A 98 -4.98 -6.80 -12.58
C ALA A 98 -5.34 -5.36 -13.03
N ALA A 99 -4.61 -4.35 -12.58
CA ALA A 99 -4.80 -2.95 -12.96
C ALA A 99 -3.94 -2.50 -14.15
N SER A 100 -2.97 -3.31 -14.60
CA SER A 100 -2.05 -2.95 -15.69
C SER A 100 -1.81 -4.12 -16.64
N ARG A 101 -2.49 -4.07 -17.79
CA ARG A 101 -2.29 -5.05 -18.86
C ARG A 101 -0.88 -4.97 -19.44
N GLU A 102 -0.37 -3.77 -19.66
CA GLU A 102 0.98 -3.54 -20.20
C GLU A 102 2.08 -4.14 -19.31
N CYS A 103 2.00 -3.95 -17.99
CA CYS A 103 2.95 -4.55 -17.06
C CYS A 103 2.84 -6.08 -17.01
N THR A 104 1.61 -6.61 -17.11
CA THR A 104 1.37 -8.06 -17.20
C THR A 104 2.02 -8.62 -18.45
N ASP A 105 1.77 -8.03 -19.62
CA ASP A 105 2.32 -8.49 -20.90
C ASP A 105 3.86 -8.44 -20.88
N ALA A 106 4.47 -7.38 -20.35
CA ALA A 106 5.92 -7.27 -20.23
C ALA A 106 6.56 -8.39 -19.39
N LEU A 107 5.92 -8.80 -18.28
CA LEU A 107 6.41 -9.90 -17.44
C LEU A 107 6.26 -11.27 -18.12
N LEU A 108 5.18 -11.45 -18.92
CA LEU A 108 4.97 -12.67 -19.66
C LEU A 108 5.97 -12.78 -20.83
N GLU A 109 6.14 -11.70 -21.60
CA GLU A 109 7.10 -11.65 -22.72
C GLU A 109 8.54 -11.89 -22.26
N SER A 110 8.94 -11.36 -21.10
CA SER A 110 10.28 -11.60 -20.55
C SER A 110 10.47 -13.01 -19.97
N GLY A 111 9.37 -13.71 -19.65
CA GLY A 111 9.39 -14.99 -18.94
C GLY A 111 9.83 -14.89 -17.47
N THR A 112 9.89 -13.68 -16.89
CA THR A 112 10.35 -13.45 -15.52
C THR A 112 9.46 -14.15 -14.51
N THR A 113 10.08 -14.69 -13.45
CA THR A 113 9.33 -15.21 -12.29
C THR A 113 8.98 -14.04 -11.38
N ALA A 114 7.71 -13.67 -11.28
CA ALA A 114 7.28 -12.50 -10.51
C ALA A 114 6.38 -12.90 -9.34
N ILE A 115 6.76 -12.46 -8.14
CA ILE A 115 6.05 -12.69 -6.89
C ILE A 115 5.55 -11.34 -6.37
N ALA A 116 4.24 -11.22 -6.11
CA ALA A 116 3.61 -9.97 -5.70
C ALA A 116 3.41 -9.89 -4.19
N TYR A 117 3.92 -8.84 -3.55
CA TYR A 117 3.78 -8.60 -2.11
C TYR A 117 2.32 -8.66 -1.65
N GLU A 118 1.41 -8.01 -2.38
CA GLU A 118 0.00 -7.86 -2.05
C GLU A 118 -0.83 -9.14 -2.19
N THR A 119 -0.24 -10.21 -2.73
CA THR A 119 -0.91 -11.52 -2.90
C THR A 119 -0.32 -12.62 -2.01
N VAL A 120 0.78 -12.33 -1.29
CA VAL A 120 1.24 -13.18 -0.19
C VAL A 120 0.17 -13.17 0.88
N GLU A 121 -0.42 -14.35 1.16
CA GLU A 121 -1.59 -14.46 2.01
C GLU A 121 -1.49 -15.65 2.99
N THR A 122 -1.60 -15.38 4.29
CA THR A 122 -1.54 -16.43 5.31
C THR A 122 -2.79 -17.32 5.30
N ALA A 123 -2.75 -18.44 6.03
CA ALA A 123 -3.92 -19.31 6.22
C ALA A 123 -5.13 -18.58 6.84
N GLY A 124 -4.88 -17.52 7.63
CA GLY A 124 -5.91 -16.64 8.19
C GLY A 124 -6.44 -15.57 7.24
N ARG A 125 -6.12 -15.67 5.93
CA ARG A 125 -6.48 -14.71 4.88
C ARG A 125 -5.97 -13.28 5.15
N GLN A 126 -4.86 -13.18 5.89
CA GLN A 126 -4.18 -11.90 6.12
C GLN A 126 -3.15 -11.66 5.03
N LEU A 127 -2.97 -10.40 4.65
CA LEU A 127 -1.97 -9.95 3.67
C LEU A 127 -0.78 -9.30 4.41
N PRO A 128 0.18 -10.09 4.93
CA PRO A 128 1.21 -9.60 5.86
C PRO A 128 2.12 -8.54 5.26
N LEU A 129 2.30 -8.54 3.94
CA LEU A 129 3.18 -7.57 3.27
C LEU A 129 2.43 -6.28 2.91
N LEU A 130 1.11 -6.33 2.77
CA LEU A 130 0.23 -5.17 2.56
C LEU A 130 -0.15 -4.47 3.87
N ALA A 131 -0.22 -5.20 4.97
CA ALA A 131 -0.64 -4.68 6.26
C ALA A 131 0.18 -3.47 6.73
N PRO A 132 1.54 -3.46 6.69
CA PRO A 132 2.32 -2.29 7.11
C PRO A 132 2.02 -1.04 6.27
N MET A 133 1.78 -1.19 4.97
CA MET A 133 1.42 -0.07 4.10
C MET A 133 0.00 0.43 4.41
N SER A 134 -0.90 -0.47 4.75
CA SER A 134 -2.25 -0.15 5.21
C SER A 134 -2.22 0.62 6.54
N GLU A 135 -1.35 0.25 7.47
CA GLU A 135 -1.12 0.96 8.73
C GLU A 135 -0.62 2.39 8.47
N VAL A 136 0.42 2.54 7.65
CA VAL A 136 0.98 3.84 7.29
C VAL A 136 -0.08 4.73 6.63
N ALA A 137 -0.79 4.24 5.62
CA ALA A 137 -1.82 5.00 4.93
C ALA A 137 -2.95 5.42 5.88
N GLY A 138 -3.39 4.50 6.75
CA GLY A 138 -4.36 4.77 7.81
C GLY A 138 -3.91 5.89 8.75
N ARG A 139 -2.63 5.90 9.16
CA ARG A 139 -2.10 6.94 10.04
C ARG A 139 -1.93 8.29 9.36
N ILE A 140 -1.57 8.31 8.07
CA ILE A 140 -1.42 9.55 7.29
C ILE A 140 -2.78 10.18 7.02
N ALA A 141 -3.83 9.39 6.78
CA ALA A 141 -5.12 9.89 6.33
C ALA A 141 -5.74 10.98 7.23
N PRO A 142 -5.81 10.84 8.57
CA PRO A 142 -6.28 11.94 9.42
C PRO A 142 -5.32 13.13 9.49
N GLN A 143 -4.02 12.93 9.28
CA GLN A 143 -3.03 14.03 9.28
C GLN A 143 -3.21 14.91 8.04
N VAL A 144 -3.29 14.31 6.85
CA VAL A 144 -3.56 15.05 5.60
C VAL A 144 -4.99 15.61 5.61
N GLY A 145 -5.95 14.87 6.18
CA GLY A 145 -7.31 15.35 6.38
C GLY A 145 -7.37 16.60 7.26
N ALA A 146 -6.65 16.61 8.38
CA ALA A 146 -6.53 17.77 9.26
C ALA A 146 -5.83 18.95 8.59
N TYR A 147 -4.76 18.72 7.82
CA TYR A 147 -4.09 19.76 7.05
C TYR A 147 -5.03 20.39 6.01
N HIS A 148 -5.73 19.56 5.23
CA HIS A 148 -6.65 20.03 4.20
C HIS A 148 -7.96 20.58 4.76
N LEU A 149 -8.26 20.36 6.03
CA LEU A 149 -9.35 21.04 6.72
C LEU A 149 -9.06 22.52 6.99
N MET A 150 -7.81 22.96 6.95
CA MET A 150 -7.47 24.38 7.11
C MET A 150 -8.05 25.21 5.96
N ALA A 151 -8.57 26.41 6.28
CA ALA A 151 -9.16 27.30 5.27
C ALA A 151 -8.17 27.70 4.17
N SER A 152 -6.88 27.86 4.53
CA SER A 152 -5.79 28.13 3.59
C SER A 152 -5.53 26.98 2.60
N ALA A 153 -5.95 25.77 2.93
CA ALA A 153 -5.86 24.58 2.08
C ALA A 153 -7.17 24.26 1.35
N GLY A 154 -8.17 25.15 1.45
CA GLY A 154 -9.48 25.02 0.79
C GLY A 154 -10.56 24.30 1.61
N GLY A 155 -10.25 23.85 2.82
CA GLY A 155 -11.20 23.20 3.73
C GLY A 155 -12.02 24.17 4.55
N ARG A 156 -12.84 23.61 5.45
CA ARG A 156 -13.82 24.34 6.27
C ARG A 156 -13.22 25.27 7.34
N GLY A 157 -11.93 25.15 7.64
CA GLY A 157 -11.25 25.88 8.71
C GLY A 157 -11.47 25.26 10.10
N VAL A 158 -11.66 23.94 10.19
CA VAL A 158 -11.92 23.24 11.46
C VAL A 158 -10.63 22.68 12.03
N LEU A 159 -10.30 23.07 13.27
CA LEU A 159 -9.21 22.46 14.02
C LEU A 159 -9.69 21.13 14.64
N PRO A 160 -8.99 19.99 14.41
CA PRO A 160 -9.43 18.68 14.88
C PRO A 160 -9.90 18.60 16.34
N GLY A 161 -9.06 19.04 17.28
CA GLY A 161 -9.37 18.99 18.71
C GLY A 161 -10.19 20.16 19.25
N GLY A 162 -10.49 21.16 18.41
CA GLY A 162 -11.02 22.44 18.89
C GLY A 162 -10.10 23.07 19.95
N VAL A 163 -10.69 23.87 20.84
CA VAL A 163 -10.04 24.45 22.03
C VAL A 163 -11.10 24.56 23.14
N PRO A 164 -10.73 24.75 24.42
CA PRO A 164 -11.72 24.92 25.49
C PRO A 164 -12.78 25.99 25.15
N GLY A 165 -14.05 25.59 25.14
CA GLY A 165 -15.19 26.44 24.74
C GLY A 165 -15.58 26.38 23.26
N VAL A 166 -14.88 25.60 22.43
CA VAL A 166 -15.15 25.44 20.99
C VAL A 166 -15.27 23.96 20.64
N HIS A 167 -16.23 23.61 19.78
CA HIS A 167 -16.42 22.23 19.34
C HIS A 167 -15.19 21.70 18.57
N ALA A 168 -14.82 20.45 18.86
CA ALA A 168 -13.89 19.68 18.06
C ALA A 168 -14.52 19.27 16.71
N GLY A 169 -13.68 18.98 15.73
CA GLY A 169 -14.13 18.45 14.43
C GLY A 169 -14.72 17.05 14.55
N ARG A 170 -15.59 16.69 13.60
CA ARG A 170 -16.19 15.35 13.49
C ARG A 170 -15.50 14.56 12.37
N ALA A 171 -14.97 13.39 12.70
CA ALA A 171 -14.37 12.48 11.73
C ALA A 171 -15.20 11.19 11.61
N VAL A 172 -15.43 10.75 10.38
CA VAL A 172 -16.05 9.45 10.08
C VAL A 172 -15.03 8.57 9.38
N VAL A 173 -14.82 7.37 9.90
CA VAL A 173 -13.96 6.36 9.26
C VAL A 173 -14.85 5.23 8.76
N ILE A 174 -14.76 4.92 7.46
CA ILE A 174 -15.57 3.89 6.80
C ILE A 174 -14.67 2.68 6.55
N GLY A 175 -14.94 1.59 7.26
CA GLY A 175 -14.14 0.36 7.30
C GLY A 175 -13.28 0.30 8.55
N GLY A 176 -13.37 -0.79 9.30
CA GLY A 176 -12.61 -1.10 10.53
C GLY A 176 -11.50 -2.12 10.31
N GLY A 177 -11.00 -2.26 9.07
CA GLY A 177 -9.78 -3.02 8.78
C GLY A 177 -8.51 -2.29 9.24
N VAL A 178 -7.33 -2.77 8.84
CA VAL A 178 -6.03 -2.24 9.27
C VAL A 178 -5.89 -0.72 9.08
N SER A 179 -6.20 -0.20 7.88
CA SER A 179 -6.15 1.25 7.61
C SER A 179 -7.15 2.04 8.44
N GLY A 180 -8.39 1.56 8.53
CA GLY A 180 -9.45 2.24 9.26
C GLY A 180 -9.21 2.27 10.78
N TRP A 181 -8.63 1.20 11.32
CA TRP A 181 -8.20 1.14 12.71
C TRP A 181 -7.13 2.20 13.02
N ASN A 182 -6.10 2.26 12.19
CA ASN A 182 -5.02 3.23 12.33
C ASN A 182 -5.52 4.68 12.12
N ALA A 183 -6.42 4.89 11.16
CA ALA A 183 -7.07 6.19 10.96
C ALA A 183 -7.91 6.60 12.17
N THR A 184 -8.66 5.67 12.75
CA THR A 184 -9.44 5.90 13.98
C THR A 184 -8.52 6.31 15.12
N GLN A 185 -7.42 5.58 15.35
CA GLN A 185 -6.46 5.87 16.41
C GLN A 185 -5.84 7.26 16.27
N ILE A 186 -5.37 7.62 15.07
CA ILE A 186 -4.75 8.94 14.85
C ILE A 186 -5.79 10.06 14.91
N ALA A 187 -7.00 9.87 14.37
CA ALA A 187 -8.05 10.87 14.46
C ALA A 187 -8.44 11.18 15.91
N ILE A 188 -8.55 10.15 16.77
CA ILE A 188 -8.76 10.33 18.21
C ILE A 188 -7.58 11.10 18.82
N GLY A 189 -6.34 10.75 18.45
CA GLY A 189 -5.13 11.43 18.94
C GLY A 189 -5.05 12.91 18.55
N LEU A 190 -5.58 13.27 17.39
CA LEU A 190 -5.72 14.67 16.94
C LEU A 190 -6.89 15.40 17.63
N GLY A 191 -7.75 14.70 18.36
CA GLY A 191 -8.85 15.26 19.13
C GLY A 191 -10.20 15.30 18.40
N PHE A 192 -10.34 14.63 17.24
CA PHE A 192 -11.64 14.54 16.58
C PHE A 192 -12.66 13.77 17.43
N HIS A 193 -13.94 14.11 17.27
CA HIS A 193 -15.04 13.20 17.60
C HIS A 193 -15.17 12.16 16.48
N VAL A 194 -14.75 10.92 16.75
CA VAL A 194 -14.65 9.87 15.73
C VAL A 194 -15.84 8.93 15.75
N THR A 195 -16.43 8.69 14.57
CA THR A 195 -17.37 7.59 14.31
C THR A 195 -16.73 6.57 13.37
N LEU A 196 -16.64 5.32 13.80
CA LEU A 196 -16.16 4.19 12.99
C LEU A 196 -17.35 3.37 12.48
N LEU A 197 -17.44 3.21 11.17
CA LEU A 197 -18.46 2.44 10.47
C LEU A 197 -17.88 1.13 9.90
N ASP A 198 -18.46 -0.01 10.24
CA ASP A 198 -18.15 -1.30 9.60
C ASP A 198 -19.40 -2.20 9.58
N LYS A 199 -19.49 -3.13 8.62
CA LYS A 199 -20.52 -4.18 8.60
C LYS A 199 -20.20 -5.30 9.60
N ASP A 200 -18.92 -5.54 9.86
CA ASP A 200 -18.45 -6.54 10.80
C ASP A 200 -18.47 -6.01 12.23
N ILE A 201 -19.47 -6.46 12.99
CA ILE A 201 -19.66 -6.10 14.40
C ILE A 201 -18.45 -6.55 15.26
N SER A 202 -17.71 -7.58 14.86
CA SER A 202 -16.54 -8.04 15.63
C SER A 202 -15.43 -6.99 15.65
N LYS A 203 -15.16 -6.34 14.51
CA LYS A 203 -14.20 -5.21 14.41
C LYS A 203 -14.66 -4.00 15.22
N LEU A 204 -15.97 -3.72 15.19
CA LEU A 204 -16.56 -2.65 16.00
C LEU A 204 -16.44 -2.94 17.51
N ARG A 205 -16.66 -4.19 17.92
CA ARG A 205 -16.48 -4.62 19.31
C ARG A 205 -15.03 -4.51 19.77
N GLU A 206 -14.08 -4.82 18.89
CA GLU A 206 -12.66 -4.63 19.16
C GLU A 206 -12.32 -3.14 19.35
N ALA A 207 -12.84 -2.26 18.48
CA ALA A 207 -12.66 -0.81 18.59
C ALA A 207 -13.21 -0.25 19.90
N ASP A 208 -14.42 -0.68 20.28
CA ASP A 208 -15.04 -0.31 21.56
C ASP A 208 -14.19 -0.79 22.75
N LYS A 209 -13.67 -2.03 22.72
CA LYS A 209 -12.82 -2.56 23.79
C LYS A 209 -11.52 -1.77 23.98
N ILE A 210 -10.91 -1.31 22.89
CA ILE A 210 -9.59 -0.65 22.93
C ILE A 210 -9.70 0.85 23.18
N PHE A 211 -10.61 1.55 22.50
CA PHE A 211 -10.74 3.00 22.58
C PHE A 211 -11.79 3.45 23.60
N GLY A 212 -12.69 2.56 24.02
CA GLY A 212 -13.81 2.87 24.91
C GLY A 212 -14.67 3.99 24.34
N THR A 213 -15.07 4.91 25.22
CA THR A 213 -15.97 6.03 24.89
C THR A 213 -15.34 7.11 23.99
N LYS A 214 -14.09 6.95 23.56
CA LYS A 214 -13.41 7.88 22.65
C LYS A 214 -13.81 7.70 21.18
N VAL A 215 -14.41 6.57 20.83
CA VAL A 215 -14.92 6.29 19.48
C VAL A 215 -16.37 5.88 19.55
N ARG A 216 -17.18 6.35 18.60
CA ARG A 216 -18.52 5.82 18.38
C ARG A 216 -18.43 4.73 17.31
N THR A 217 -18.74 3.48 17.67
CA THR A 217 -18.79 2.38 16.72
C THR A 217 -20.22 2.16 16.27
N VAL A 218 -20.45 2.11 14.95
CA VAL A 218 -21.81 1.99 14.39
C VAL A 218 -21.79 1.01 13.22
N THR A 219 -22.78 0.10 13.19
CA THR A 219 -22.93 -0.83 12.08
C THR A 219 -23.25 -0.08 10.79
N SER A 220 -22.46 -0.33 9.75
CA SER A 220 -22.58 0.35 8.46
C SER A 220 -23.77 -0.19 7.65
N ASN A 221 -24.82 0.62 7.59
CA ASN A 221 -25.93 0.51 6.64
C ASN A 221 -26.13 1.87 5.94
N ALA A 222 -26.93 1.91 4.87
CA ALA A 222 -27.10 3.13 4.08
C ALA A 222 -27.55 4.34 4.92
N TYR A 223 -28.50 4.14 5.84
CA TYR A 223 -29.04 5.19 6.69
C TYR A 223 -27.99 5.75 7.66
N GLU A 224 -27.25 4.88 8.35
CA GLU A 224 -26.21 5.29 9.31
C GLU A 224 -25.00 5.94 8.62
N LEU A 225 -24.63 5.42 7.44
CA LEU A 225 -23.57 6.00 6.61
C LEU A 225 -23.92 7.42 6.18
N GLU A 226 -25.10 7.61 5.59
CA GLU A 226 -25.58 8.92 5.14
C GLU A 226 -25.63 9.93 6.30
N ARG A 227 -26.22 9.55 7.43
CA ARG A 227 -26.30 10.41 8.61
C ARG A 227 -24.92 10.82 9.12
N ALA A 228 -24.00 9.87 9.25
CA ALA A 228 -22.67 10.14 9.77
C ALA A 228 -21.87 11.06 8.82
N VAL A 229 -21.91 10.80 7.52
CA VAL A 229 -21.16 11.54 6.50
C VAL A 229 -21.66 12.98 6.36
N MET A 230 -22.97 13.25 6.40
CA MET A 230 -23.50 14.61 6.33
C MET A 230 -23.04 15.50 7.49
N GLU A 231 -22.81 14.92 8.67
CA GLU A 231 -22.33 15.66 9.85
C GLU A 231 -20.80 15.77 9.92
N ALA A 232 -20.06 15.07 9.06
CA ALA A 232 -18.61 14.97 9.14
C ALA A 232 -17.92 16.24 8.62
N ASP A 233 -16.83 16.63 9.30
CA ASP A 233 -15.87 17.58 8.73
C ASP A 233 -14.79 16.82 7.94
N LEU A 234 -14.42 15.61 8.41
CA LEU A 234 -13.51 14.69 7.74
C LEU A 234 -14.16 13.31 7.54
N VAL A 235 -14.07 12.76 6.33
CA VAL A 235 -14.42 11.37 6.03
C VAL A 235 -13.18 10.63 5.53
N VAL A 236 -12.86 9.50 6.14
CA VAL A 236 -11.77 8.60 5.71
C VAL A 236 -12.38 7.32 5.15
N GLY A 237 -12.19 7.09 3.86
CA GLY A 237 -12.58 5.88 3.16
C GLY A 237 -11.49 4.82 3.28
N ALA A 238 -11.71 3.79 4.08
CA ALA A 238 -10.74 2.75 4.41
C ALA A 238 -11.28 1.34 4.14
N VAL A 239 -12.16 1.19 3.14
CA VAL A 239 -12.74 -0.10 2.76
C VAL A 239 -11.87 -0.78 1.72
N LEU A 240 -11.39 -1.97 2.06
CA LEU A 240 -10.61 -2.84 1.19
C LEU A 240 -11.37 -4.16 1.00
N ILE A 241 -11.56 -4.57 -0.24
CA ILE A 241 -12.00 -5.93 -0.57
C ILE A 241 -10.84 -6.60 -1.31
N PRO A 242 -10.13 -7.56 -0.69
CA PRO A 242 -8.99 -8.22 -1.33
C PRO A 242 -9.36 -8.77 -2.72
N GLY A 243 -8.59 -8.36 -3.74
CA GLY A 243 -8.76 -8.82 -5.12
C GLY A 243 -9.95 -8.25 -5.89
N ALA A 244 -10.71 -7.30 -5.34
CA ALA A 244 -11.87 -6.70 -6.01
C ALA A 244 -11.82 -5.17 -6.00
N LYS A 245 -12.61 -4.53 -6.88
CA LYS A 245 -12.78 -3.08 -6.87
C LYS A 245 -13.47 -2.64 -5.57
N ALA A 246 -13.04 -1.49 -5.03
CA ALA A 246 -13.69 -0.91 -3.86
C ALA A 246 -15.17 -0.58 -4.16
N PRO A 247 -16.11 -0.89 -3.26
CA PRO A 247 -17.50 -0.52 -3.45
C PRO A 247 -17.67 1.00 -3.34
N LYS A 248 -18.50 1.59 -4.20
CA LYS A 248 -18.87 3.01 -4.11
C LYS A 248 -19.90 3.21 -2.99
N LEU A 249 -19.44 3.70 -1.84
CA LEU A 249 -20.24 3.84 -0.63
C LEU A 249 -20.77 5.27 -0.43
N VAL A 250 -20.00 6.27 -0.84
CA VAL A 250 -20.39 7.69 -0.75
C VAL A 250 -20.66 8.19 -2.17
N THR A 251 -21.92 8.49 -2.46
CA THR A 251 -22.37 8.97 -3.78
C THR A 251 -22.14 10.48 -3.95
N ASN A 252 -22.10 10.94 -5.19
CA ASN A 252 -22.02 12.35 -5.55
C ASN A 252 -23.17 13.17 -4.92
N GLU A 253 -24.39 12.61 -4.90
CA GLU A 253 -25.58 13.21 -4.27
C GLU A 253 -25.44 13.32 -2.74
N LEU A 254 -24.77 12.37 -2.10
CA LEU A 254 -24.47 12.48 -0.67
C LEU A 254 -23.44 13.59 -0.43
N VAL A 255 -22.40 13.68 -1.26
CA VAL A 255 -21.36 14.72 -1.17
C VAL A 255 -21.95 16.12 -1.36
N SER A 256 -22.91 16.30 -2.27
CA SER A 256 -23.56 17.61 -2.50
C SER A 256 -24.34 18.13 -1.29
N ARG A 257 -24.66 17.25 -0.33
CA ARG A 257 -25.37 17.58 0.92
C ARG A 257 -24.45 17.65 2.13
N MET A 258 -23.15 17.40 1.96
CA MET A 258 -22.17 17.54 3.03
C MET A 258 -21.92 19.01 3.37
N LYS A 259 -21.28 19.24 4.52
CA LYS A 259 -20.85 20.58 4.94
C LYS A 259 -19.90 21.18 3.91
N PRO A 260 -20.10 22.45 3.48
CA PRO A 260 -19.11 23.14 2.67
C PRO A 260 -17.73 23.15 3.34
N GLY A 261 -16.71 22.79 2.57
CA GLY A 261 -15.32 22.64 3.00
C GLY A 261 -15.00 21.33 3.71
N SER A 262 -15.90 20.34 3.77
CA SER A 262 -15.57 19.01 4.29
C SER A 262 -14.50 18.32 3.45
N VAL A 263 -13.68 17.49 4.09
CA VAL A 263 -12.57 16.78 3.45
C VAL A 263 -12.88 15.29 3.41
N LEU A 264 -12.68 14.68 2.24
CA LEU A 264 -12.81 13.24 2.02
C LEU A 264 -11.44 12.68 1.61
N VAL A 265 -10.90 11.76 2.41
CA VAL A 265 -9.63 11.09 2.15
C VAL A 265 -9.92 9.64 1.74
N ASP A 266 -9.68 9.29 0.49
CA ASP A 266 -9.95 7.95 -0.04
C ASP A 266 -8.67 7.12 -0.05
N ILE A 267 -8.45 6.31 0.99
CA ILE A 267 -7.31 5.37 1.06
C ILE A 267 -7.50 4.25 0.04
N ALA A 268 -8.75 3.89 -0.28
CA ALA A 268 -9.07 2.81 -1.20
C ALA A 268 -8.86 3.19 -2.69
N ILE A 269 -8.27 4.35 -2.96
CA ILE A 269 -8.07 4.85 -4.33
C ILE A 269 -7.24 3.89 -5.20
N ASP A 270 -6.31 3.15 -4.60
CA ASP A 270 -5.50 2.13 -5.29
C ASP A 270 -6.34 1.01 -5.93
N GLN A 271 -7.57 0.82 -5.45
CA GLN A 271 -8.55 -0.15 -5.97
C GLN A 271 -9.76 0.53 -6.62
N GLY A 272 -9.59 1.77 -7.07
CA GLY A 272 -10.61 2.58 -7.75
C GLY A 272 -11.41 3.52 -6.83
N GLY A 273 -11.15 3.51 -5.52
CA GLY A 273 -11.75 4.43 -4.55
C GLY A 273 -13.15 4.02 -4.09
N CYS A 274 -13.45 4.24 -2.81
CA CYS A 274 -14.75 3.94 -2.22
C CYS A 274 -15.75 5.11 -2.29
N PHE A 275 -15.36 6.27 -2.81
CA PHE A 275 -16.27 7.36 -3.15
C PHE A 275 -16.54 7.39 -4.66
N GLU A 276 -17.74 7.79 -5.07
CA GLU A 276 -18.20 7.75 -6.46
C GLU A 276 -17.28 8.57 -7.38
N ASP A 277 -17.00 9.82 -7.03
CA ASP A 277 -16.16 10.75 -7.82
C ASP A 277 -14.66 10.67 -7.52
N SER A 278 -14.23 9.65 -6.76
CA SER A 278 -12.80 9.45 -6.51
C SER A 278 -12.05 9.18 -7.81
N ARG A 279 -10.99 9.96 -8.02
CA ARG A 279 -10.01 9.76 -9.10
C ARG A 279 -8.60 9.89 -8.55
N PRO A 280 -7.62 9.09 -9.01
CA PRO A 280 -6.27 9.15 -8.49
C PRO A 280 -5.65 10.55 -8.64
N THR A 281 -5.00 11.01 -7.58
CA THR A 281 -4.21 12.24 -7.54
C THR A 281 -2.75 11.94 -7.22
N THR A 282 -1.91 12.97 -7.16
CA THR A 282 -0.47 12.84 -6.87
C THR A 282 -0.09 13.71 -5.69
N HIS A 283 1.07 13.46 -5.06
CA HIS A 283 1.59 14.33 -3.99
C HIS A 283 1.75 15.79 -4.43
N ALA A 284 2.01 16.05 -5.73
CA ALA A 284 2.14 17.40 -6.27
C ALA A 284 0.78 18.13 -6.43
N GLN A 285 -0.28 17.39 -6.74
CA GLN A 285 -1.64 17.91 -6.88
C GLN A 285 -2.60 16.98 -6.12
N PRO A 286 -2.59 17.02 -4.77
CA PRO A 286 -3.18 15.95 -3.96
C PRO A 286 -4.70 16.02 -3.89
N THR A 287 -5.28 17.19 -4.16
CA THR A 287 -6.71 17.43 -3.96
C THR A 287 -7.41 18.02 -5.17
N PHE A 288 -8.72 17.80 -5.22
CA PHE A 288 -9.65 18.45 -6.14
C PHE A 288 -10.99 18.68 -5.44
N LYS A 289 -11.83 19.54 -6.02
CA LYS A 289 -13.18 19.78 -5.48
C LYS A 289 -14.20 18.85 -6.09
N VAL A 290 -15.14 18.41 -5.27
CA VAL A 290 -16.41 17.75 -5.67
C VAL A 290 -17.51 18.47 -4.92
N HIS A 291 -18.38 19.18 -5.64
CA HIS A 291 -19.27 20.18 -5.05
C HIS A 291 -18.48 21.16 -4.16
N ASP A 292 -18.93 21.36 -2.92
CA ASP A 292 -18.25 22.19 -1.94
C ASP A 292 -17.26 21.41 -1.04
N SER A 293 -17.00 20.14 -1.34
CA SER A 293 -16.05 19.30 -0.60
C SER A 293 -14.69 19.21 -1.27
N VAL A 294 -13.66 18.90 -0.47
CA VAL A 294 -12.28 18.65 -0.92
C VAL A 294 -12.01 17.15 -0.89
N PHE A 295 -11.66 16.58 -2.02
CA PHE A 295 -11.26 15.18 -2.14
C PHE A 295 -9.74 15.07 -2.13
N TYR A 296 -9.20 14.14 -1.35
CA TYR A 296 -7.81 13.72 -1.33
C TYR A 296 -7.75 12.24 -1.74
N CYS A 297 -7.10 11.96 -2.86
CA CYS A 297 -7.10 10.64 -3.50
C CYS A 297 -5.71 10.23 -3.98
N VAL A 298 -4.66 10.52 -3.19
CA VAL A 298 -3.30 10.16 -3.56
C VAL A 298 -3.11 8.66 -3.41
N ALA A 299 -2.81 7.98 -4.51
CA ALA A 299 -2.61 6.52 -4.55
C ALA A 299 -1.46 6.06 -3.64
N ASN A 300 -0.29 6.69 -3.76
CA ASN A 300 0.89 6.27 -3.04
C ASN A 300 1.11 7.02 -1.71
N MET A 301 0.13 7.02 -0.79
CA MET A 301 0.25 7.75 0.48
C MET A 301 1.51 7.37 1.28
N PRO A 302 1.88 6.08 1.44
CA PRO A 302 3.07 5.71 2.20
C PRO A 302 4.39 6.21 1.61
N GLY A 303 4.42 6.56 0.32
CA GLY A 303 5.58 7.16 -0.34
C GLY A 303 5.98 8.53 0.22
N ALA A 304 5.08 9.25 0.91
CA ALA A 304 5.38 10.55 1.53
C ALA A 304 6.20 10.45 2.83
N VAL A 305 6.28 9.27 3.45
CA VAL A 305 7.01 9.04 4.72
C VAL A 305 8.02 7.91 4.57
N PRO A 306 8.92 7.98 3.56
CA PRO A 306 9.74 6.87 3.11
C PRO A 306 10.64 6.30 4.20
N ASN A 307 11.15 7.14 5.11
CA ASN A 307 11.91 6.67 6.26
C ASN A 307 11.09 5.65 7.09
N THR A 308 9.84 5.97 7.43
CA THR A 308 8.98 5.05 8.18
C THR A 308 8.49 3.88 7.33
N SER A 309 8.02 4.13 6.11
CA SER A 309 7.39 3.11 5.29
C SER A 309 8.39 2.12 4.69
N THR A 310 9.63 2.52 4.40
CA THR A 310 10.72 1.59 4.04
C THR A 310 10.97 0.61 5.18
N HIS A 311 11.15 1.08 6.41
CA HIS A 311 11.38 0.18 7.56
C HIS A 311 10.16 -0.71 7.82
N ALA A 312 8.94 -0.18 7.75
CA ALA A 312 7.73 -0.96 7.96
C ALA A 312 7.57 -2.07 6.91
N LEU A 313 7.80 -1.77 5.62
CA LEU A 313 7.74 -2.75 4.55
C LEU A 313 8.85 -3.78 4.68
N THR A 314 10.10 -3.32 4.84
CA THR A 314 11.27 -4.22 4.82
C THR A 314 11.32 -5.14 6.03
N ASN A 315 10.82 -4.73 7.19
CA ASN A 315 10.66 -5.62 8.34
C ASN A 315 9.71 -6.78 8.04
N ALA A 316 8.64 -6.55 7.27
CA ALA A 316 7.67 -7.58 6.91
C ALA A 316 8.17 -8.46 5.76
N THR A 317 8.89 -7.90 4.78
CA THR A 317 9.38 -8.66 3.62
C THR A 317 10.66 -9.45 3.91
N LEU A 318 11.49 -9.01 4.86
CA LEU A 318 12.81 -9.62 5.11
C LEU A 318 12.78 -11.15 5.32
N PRO A 319 11.85 -11.73 6.12
CA PRO A 319 11.79 -13.19 6.27
C PRO A 319 11.57 -13.92 4.93
N TYR A 320 10.71 -13.38 4.06
CA TYR A 320 10.44 -13.94 2.73
C TYR A 320 11.62 -13.74 1.78
N ILE A 321 12.27 -12.57 1.83
CA ILE A 321 13.47 -12.27 1.05
C ILE A 321 14.60 -13.26 1.39
N VAL A 322 14.83 -13.52 2.67
CA VAL A 322 15.85 -14.49 3.12
C VAL A 322 15.52 -15.91 2.68
N GLU A 323 14.25 -16.34 2.77
CA GLU A 323 13.84 -17.68 2.32
C GLU A 323 14.00 -17.84 0.80
N LEU A 324 13.57 -16.85 0.01
CA LEU A 324 13.80 -16.79 -1.43
C LEU A 324 15.30 -16.83 -1.74
N ALA A 325 16.11 -16.10 -0.96
CA ALA A 325 17.54 -16.01 -1.20
C ALA A 325 18.31 -17.30 -0.85
N ASN A 326 17.87 -18.00 0.19
CA ASN A 326 18.50 -19.25 0.64
C ASN A 326 18.18 -20.43 -0.27
N ARG A 327 16.97 -20.46 -0.87
CA ARG A 327 16.44 -21.68 -1.51
C ARG A 327 16.08 -21.51 -2.98
N GLY A 328 16.05 -20.28 -3.47
CA GLY A 328 15.42 -19.95 -4.74
C GLY A 328 13.90 -20.03 -4.66
N TRP A 329 13.22 -19.42 -5.64
CA TRP A 329 11.77 -19.26 -5.62
C TRP A 329 11.02 -20.58 -5.48
N ARG A 330 11.36 -21.61 -6.26
CA ARG A 330 10.56 -22.85 -6.32
C ARG A 330 10.51 -23.58 -4.98
N GLU A 331 11.65 -23.75 -4.33
CA GLU A 331 11.71 -24.44 -3.04
C GLU A 331 11.17 -23.57 -1.90
N ALA A 332 11.42 -22.26 -1.91
CA ALA A 332 10.82 -21.34 -0.95
C ALA A 332 9.28 -21.41 -0.98
N LEU A 333 8.70 -21.40 -2.18
CA LEU A 333 7.24 -21.45 -2.37
C LEU A 333 6.64 -22.81 -1.98
N ARG A 334 7.35 -23.93 -2.21
CA ARG A 334 6.89 -25.24 -1.72
C ARG A 334 6.78 -25.31 -0.20
N ARG A 335 7.70 -24.64 0.50
CA ARG A 335 7.80 -24.68 1.96
C ARG A 335 6.87 -23.70 2.65
N ASP A 336 6.57 -22.58 2.00
CA ASP A 336 5.71 -21.53 2.53
C ASP A 336 4.49 -21.32 1.63
N ALA A 337 3.35 -21.89 2.05
CA ALA A 337 2.09 -21.76 1.35
C ALA A 337 1.58 -20.30 1.25
N ALA A 338 1.97 -19.41 2.17
CA ALA A 338 1.61 -18.00 2.08
C ALA A 338 2.40 -17.31 0.97
N LEU A 339 3.71 -17.58 0.90
CA LEU A 339 4.57 -17.07 -0.17
C LEU A 339 4.18 -17.66 -1.54
N ALA A 340 3.76 -18.93 -1.58
CA ALA A 340 3.28 -19.60 -2.79
C ALA A 340 2.15 -18.84 -3.47
N LYS A 341 1.18 -18.34 -2.70
CA LYS A 341 0.07 -17.52 -3.20
C LYS A 341 0.53 -16.18 -3.82
N GLY A 342 1.74 -15.76 -3.48
CA GLY A 342 2.40 -14.59 -4.06
C GLY A 342 2.79 -14.76 -5.52
N LEU A 343 2.89 -15.98 -6.05
CA LEU A 343 3.36 -16.22 -7.41
C LEU A 343 2.36 -15.75 -8.46
N ASN A 344 2.74 -14.74 -9.25
CA ASN A 344 1.88 -14.10 -10.24
C ASN A 344 2.19 -14.52 -11.67
N THR A 345 3.48 -14.55 -12.05
CA THR A 345 3.91 -14.98 -13.40
C THR A 345 5.13 -15.90 -13.33
N HIS A 346 5.24 -16.82 -14.27
CA HIS A 346 6.43 -17.63 -14.48
C HIS A 346 6.49 -18.13 -15.93
N ASP A 347 7.63 -17.99 -16.60
CA ASP A 347 7.90 -18.58 -17.94
C ASP A 347 6.83 -18.28 -19.01
N GLY A 348 6.32 -17.04 -19.01
CA GLY A 348 5.32 -16.59 -19.97
C GLY A 348 3.88 -16.95 -19.62
N GLU A 349 3.64 -17.50 -18.43
CA GLU A 349 2.31 -17.89 -17.97
C GLU A 349 1.89 -17.09 -16.73
N VAL A 350 0.61 -16.74 -16.68
CA VAL A 350 -0.04 -16.20 -15.47
C VAL A 350 -0.35 -17.36 -14.53
N VAL A 351 0.02 -17.23 -13.26
CA VAL A 351 -0.26 -18.23 -12.22
C VAL A 351 -1.38 -17.76 -11.28
N TYR A 352 -1.46 -16.45 -11.02
CA TYR A 352 -2.47 -15.90 -10.12
C TYR A 352 -3.81 -15.69 -10.82
N GLY A 353 -4.78 -16.55 -10.51
CA GLY A 353 -6.10 -16.60 -11.17
C GLY A 353 -6.82 -15.26 -11.37
N PRO A 354 -6.94 -14.39 -10.35
CA PRO A 354 -7.60 -13.10 -10.49
C PRO A 354 -6.99 -12.16 -11.54
N VAL A 355 -5.68 -12.27 -11.79
CA VAL A 355 -5.01 -11.50 -12.87
C VAL A 355 -5.37 -12.08 -14.23
N ALA A 356 -5.46 -13.40 -14.33
CA ALA A 356 -5.87 -14.08 -15.56
C ALA A 356 -7.33 -13.71 -15.92
N GLU A 357 -8.23 -13.71 -14.94
CA GLU A 357 -9.62 -13.28 -15.10
C GLU A 357 -9.73 -11.80 -15.53
N ALA A 358 -8.97 -10.91 -14.90
CA ALA A 358 -9.00 -9.47 -15.20
C ALA A 358 -8.61 -9.16 -16.65
N HIS A 359 -7.71 -9.94 -17.25
CA HIS A 359 -7.15 -9.71 -18.59
C HIS A 359 -7.62 -10.69 -19.66
N GLY A 360 -8.48 -11.66 -19.29
CA GLY A 360 -8.95 -12.71 -20.20
C GLY A 360 -7.84 -13.67 -20.66
N LEU A 361 -6.89 -13.99 -19.78
CA LEU A 361 -5.75 -14.86 -20.04
C LEU A 361 -5.95 -16.25 -19.40
N PRO A 362 -5.28 -17.30 -19.90
CA PRO A 362 -5.25 -18.59 -19.20
C PRO A 362 -4.40 -18.49 -17.93
N SER A 363 -4.79 -19.23 -16.89
CA SER A 363 -3.99 -19.39 -15.66
C SER A 363 -3.39 -20.78 -15.58
N ARG A 364 -2.11 -20.88 -15.22
CA ARG A 364 -1.44 -22.13 -14.86
C ARG A 364 -1.68 -22.48 -13.40
N ASP A 365 -1.97 -23.75 -13.14
CA ASP A 365 -2.17 -24.24 -11.77
C ASP A 365 -0.86 -24.21 -10.96
N LEU A 366 -0.93 -23.58 -9.79
CA LEU A 366 0.20 -23.39 -8.89
C LEU A 366 0.75 -24.71 -8.34
N ILE A 367 -0.14 -25.65 -7.98
CA ILE A 367 0.26 -26.93 -7.39
C ILE A 367 1.04 -27.74 -8.44
N SER A 368 0.51 -27.83 -9.66
CA SER A 368 1.19 -28.49 -10.77
C SER A 368 2.54 -27.86 -11.11
N LEU A 369 2.66 -26.53 -11.03
CA LEU A 369 3.93 -25.83 -11.29
C LEU A 369 4.97 -26.13 -10.21
N LEU A 370 4.54 -26.17 -8.94
CA LEU A 370 5.44 -26.44 -7.83
C LEU A 370 5.76 -27.93 -7.71
N GLY A 371 4.92 -28.85 -8.17
CA GLY A 371 5.17 -30.29 -8.05
C GLY A 371 4.94 -30.76 -6.63
#